data_AF-A0A7C1YCQ9-F1
#
_entry.id   AF-A0A7C1YCQ9-F1
#
_cell.length_a   1.000
_cell.length_b   1.000
_cell.length_c   1.000
_cell.angle_alpha   90.00
_cell.angle_beta   90.00
_cell.angle_gamma   90.00
#
_symmetry.space_group_name_H-M   'P 1'
#
loop_
_entity.id
_entity.type
_entity.pdbx_description
1 polymer ?
#
loop_
_entity_poly.entity_id
_entity_poly.type
_entity_poly.pdbx_seq_one_letter_code
_entity_poly.pdbx_strand_id
1 'polypeptide(L)'
;LLTGTAAADHLYGFEAGETLNGYGGNDVISGGGGADRLYGGAGNDVIRAGYNDAYHNHPVPGKALLDGGTGNDVLYGSAGNDTYVFNAGYGQDTIVDNHSGDADKIEAGFDPLSLIFKRAQNNMDMHIAGSTDTLTVKDWYSSANNNKMETINSRDGSALLGSQVNQLIQAMATFSKDNGSISWEQAIADRPDDVRTVIAAYWQPAA
;
A
#
# COMPACT_ATOMS: atom_id res chain seq x y z
N LEU A 1 13.88 -18.77 6.73
CA LEU A 1 13.18 -18.00 7.77
C LEU A 1 14.25 -17.33 8.63
N LEU A 2 14.30 -16.00 8.58
CA LEU A 2 15.13 -15.16 9.44
C LEU A 2 14.18 -14.39 10.35
N THR A 3 14.54 -14.25 11.63
CA THR A 3 13.67 -13.65 12.63
C THR A 3 14.46 -12.69 13.52
N GLY A 4 13.91 -11.50 13.72
CA GLY A 4 14.33 -10.54 14.73
C GLY A 4 13.75 -10.86 16.11
N THR A 5 13.56 -9.81 16.91
CA THR A 5 13.23 -9.83 18.33
C THR A 5 12.19 -8.75 18.63
N ALA A 6 12.01 -8.38 19.91
CA ALA A 6 11.15 -7.24 20.27
C ALA A 6 11.93 -5.91 20.35
N ALA A 7 13.17 -5.89 19.85
CA ALA A 7 14.05 -4.73 19.80
C ALA A 7 14.36 -4.39 18.34
N ALA A 8 14.90 -3.19 18.09
CA ALA A 8 15.33 -2.80 16.75
C ALA A 8 16.41 -3.74 16.20
N ASP A 9 16.10 -4.40 15.09
CA ASP A 9 16.92 -5.39 14.42
C ASP A 9 17.28 -4.97 13.00
N HIS A 10 18.37 -5.54 12.50
CA HIS A 10 18.77 -5.44 11.10
C HIS A 10 18.74 -6.83 10.48
N LEU A 11 17.81 -7.06 9.56
CA LEU A 11 17.60 -8.34 8.90
C LEU A 11 17.97 -8.22 7.42
N TYR A 12 18.81 -9.14 6.96
CA TYR A 12 19.26 -9.19 5.57
C TYR A 12 19.03 -10.60 5.02
N GLY A 13 18.24 -10.68 3.96
CA GLY A 13 18.10 -11.89 3.14
C GLY A 13 19.23 -12.00 2.12
N PHE A 14 19.12 -13.01 1.28
CA PHE A 14 20.14 -13.41 0.31
C PHE A 14 19.53 -13.46 -1.10
N GLU A 15 20.06 -14.29 -2.00
CA GLU A 15 19.57 -14.38 -3.38
C GLU A 15 18.31 -15.25 -3.55
N ALA A 16 17.92 -16.03 -2.53
CA ALA A 16 16.79 -16.94 -2.61
C ALA A 16 15.55 -16.31 -1.98
N GLY A 17 14.35 -16.79 -2.36
CA GLY A 17 13.13 -16.30 -1.72
C GLY A 17 13.07 -16.72 -0.26
N GLU A 18 12.96 -15.74 0.63
CA GLU A 18 12.99 -15.93 2.07
C GLU A 18 11.75 -15.40 2.79
N THR A 19 11.72 -15.63 4.09
CA THR A 19 10.75 -15.03 4.99
C THR A 19 11.54 -14.38 6.11
N LEU A 20 11.37 -13.07 6.26
CA LEU A 20 12.01 -12.24 7.27
C LEU A 20 10.91 -11.65 8.16
N ASN A 21 11.06 -11.76 9.48
CA ASN A 21 10.09 -11.24 10.44
C ASN A 21 10.81 -10.43 11.52
N GLY A 22 10.56 -9.12 11.58
CA GLY A 22 11.13 -8.18 12.55
C GLY A 22 10.57 -8.38 13.96
N TYR A 23 9.28 -8.70 14.05
CA TYR A 23 8.45 -8.80 15.25
C TYR A 23 8.15 -7.47 15.92
N GLY A 24 9.04 -6.91 16.71
CA GLY A 24 8.77 -5.65 17.40
C GLY A 24 10.03 -4.82 17.56
N GLY A 25 9.88 -3.51 17.66
CA GLY A 25 11.00 -2.59 17.53
C GLY A 25 10.92 -1.86 16.20
N ASN A 26 11.91 -1.01 15.93
CA ASN A 26 12.00 -0.30 14.66
C ASN A 26 13.07 -0.99 13.83
N ASP A 27 12.66 -1.82 12.90
CA ASP A 27 13.52 -2.75 12.20
C ASP A 27 13.95 -2.22 10.83
N VAL A 28 15.11 -2.66 10.39
CA VAL A 28 15.58 -2.48 9.02
C VAL A 28 15.65 -3.85 8.36
N ILE A 29 14.77 -4.09 7.40
CA ILE A 29 14.62 -5.38 6.73
C ILE A 29 14.96 -5.22 5.25
N SER A 30 15.86 -6.06 4.73
CA SER A 30 16.18 -6.16 3.31
C SER A 30 16.01 -7.59 2.84
N GLY A 31 15.12 -7.83 1.87
CA GLY A 31 14.85 -9.16 1.32
C GLY A 31 16.01 -9.71 0.48
N GLY A 32 16.69 -8.83 -0.26
CA GLY A 32 17.81 -9.23 -1.11
C GLY A 32 17.34 -9.50 -2.53
N GLY A 33 17.49 -10.73 -3.00
CA GLY A 33 16.97 -11.19 -4.28
C GLY A 33 16.03 -12.38 -4.10
N GLY A 34 15.26 -12.70 -5.14
CA GLY A 34 14.30 -13.79 -5.06
C GLY A 34 12.93 -13.33 -4.60
N ALA A 35 12.06 -14.27 -4.27
CA ALA A 35 10.65 -13.98 -3.96
C ALA A 35 10.40 -13.98 -2.45
N ASP A 36 10.43 -12.80 -1.84
CA ASP A 36 10.47 -12.64 -0.39
C ASP A 36 9.10 -12.40 0.26
N ARG A 37 9.05 -12.71 1.56
CA ARG A 37 7.99 -12.29 2.47
C ARG A 37 8.61 -11.54 3.64
N LEU A 38 8.31 -10.25 3.72
CA LEU A 38 8.92 -9.33 4.66
C LEU A 38 7.85 -8.78 5.59
N TYR A 39 8.03 -9.04 6.88
CA TYR A 39 7.11 -8.63 7.95
C TYR A 39 7.87 -7.75 8.92
N GLY A 40 7.48 -6.49 9.08
CA GLY A 40 8.03 -5.56 10.07
C GLY A 40 7.57 -5.94 11.47
N GLY A 41 6.26 -5.86 11.68
CA GLY A 41 5.62 -6.25 12.92
C GLY A 41 5.14 -5.03 13.68
N ALA A 42 5.70 -4.73 14.85
CA ALA A 42 5.28 -3.60 15.67
C ALA A 42 6.40 -2.58 15.87
N GLY A 43 6.18 -1.36 15.44
CA GLY A 43 7.15 -0.26 15.50
C GLY A 43 7.26 0.40 14.14
N ASN A 44 8.14 1.37 13.98
CA ASN A 44 8.30 2.07 12.71
C ASN A 44 9.42 1.42 11.91
N ASP A 45 9.07 0.60 10.95
CA ASP A 45 9.97 -0.26 10.20
C ASP A 45 10.37 0.34 8.84
N VAL A 46 11.56 -0.03 8.39
CA VAL A 46 12.04 0.25 7.04
C VAL A 46 12.24 -1.09 6.34
N ILE A 47 11.34 -1.42 5.42
CA ILE A 47 11.33 -2.68 4.71
C ILE A 47 11.68 -2.44 3.25
N ARG A 48 12.66 -3.19 2.73
CA ARG A 48 13.05 -3.15 1.32
C ARG A 48 13.02 -4.56 0.75
N ALA A 49 12.24 -4.76 -0.30
CA ALA A 49 12.18 -6.03 -1.03
C ALA A 49 13.55 -6.41 -1.60
N GLY A 50 14.25 -5.45 -2.23
CA GLY A 50 15.58 -5.65 -2.77
C GLY A 50 16.74 -5.54 -1.76
N TYR A 51 17.96 -5.72 -2.27
CA TYR A 51 19.21 -5.42 -1.55
C TYR A 51 19.29 -3.97 -1.08
N ASN A 52 19.82 -3.75 0.12
CA ASN A 52 20.09 -2.42 0.70
C ASN A 52 21.57 -2.01 0.71
N ASP A 53 22.36 -2.50 -0.25
CA ASP A 53 23.81 -2.26 -0.30
C ASP A 53 24.29 -1.53 -1.57
N ALA A 54 25.55 -1.09 -1.53
CA ALA A 54 26.22 -0.41 -2.64
C ALA A 54 26.77 -1.38 -3.71
N TYR A 55 26.66 -2.69 -3.49
CA TYR A 55 27.17 -3.72 -4.40
C TYR A 55 26.15 -4.06 -5.49
N HIS A 56 24.86 -3.99 -5.16
CA HIS A 56 23.76 -4.25 -6.06
C HIS A 56 23.23 -2.94 -6.67
N ASN A 57 24.02 -2.37 -7.59
CA ASN A 57 23.65 -1.17 -8.36
C ASN A 57 22.59 -1.43 -9.46
N HIS A 58 22.03 -2.63 -9.52
CA HIS A 58 20.97 -2.99 -10.46
C HIS A 58 19.76 -3.53 -9.69
N PRO A 59 18.52 -3.21 -10.13
CA PRO A 59 17.32 -3.84 -9.58
C PRO A 59 17.44 -5.34 -9.68
N VAL A 60 17.29 -6.04 -8.54
CA VAL A 60 17.26 -7.48 -8.53
C VAL A 60 15.80 -7.90 -8.66
N PRO A 61 15.44 -8.66 -9.71
CA PRO A 61 14.07 -9.05 -9.94
C PRO A 61 13.63 -10.07 -8.89
N GLY A 62 12.42 -9.90 -8.39
CA GLY A 62 11.86 -10.73 -7.34
C GLY A 62 10.53 -10.16 -6.87
N LYS A 63 9.46 -10.95 -6.92
CA LYS A 63 8.19 -10.53 -6.33
C LYS A 63 8.30 -10.57 -4.81
N ALA A 64 7.89 -9.53 -4.12
CA ALA A 64 7.87 -9.49 -2.67
C ALA A 64 6.45 -9.32 -2.12
N LEU A 65 6.24 -9.85 -0.92
CA LEU A 65 5.15 -9.46 -0.04
C LEU A 65 5.75 -8.61 1.08
N LEU A 66 5.30 -7.36 1.19
CA LEU A 66 5.72 -6.41 2.21
C LEU A 66 4.53 -6.10 3.12
N ASP A 67 4.72 -6.33 4.42
CA ASP A 67 3.74 -6.07 5.46
C ASP A 67 4.45 -5.33 6.61
N GLY A 68 4.21 -4.02 6.71
CA GLY A 68 4.80 -3.17 7.76
C GLY A 68 4.32 -3.60 9.14
N GLY A 69 3.02 -3.87 9.25
CA GLY A 69 2.38 -4.19 10.52
C GLY A 69 1.89 -2.92 11.21
N THR A 70 1.98 -2.85 12.54
CA THR A 70 1.54 -1.66 13.28
C THR A 70 2.68 -0.67 13.42
N GLY A 71 2.50 0.57 13.00
CA GLY A 71 3.61 1.52 13.06
C GLY A 71 3.40 2.73 12.17
N ASN A 72 4.49 3.30 11.70
CA ASN A 72 4.47 4.15 10.52
C ASN A 72 5.65 3.68 9.68
N ASP A 73 5.36 2.85 8.70
CA ASP A 73 6.38 2.07 8.02
C ASP A 73 6.73 2.65 6.66
N VAL A 74 7.95 2.35 6.20
CA VAL A 74 8.37 2.69 4.84
C VAL A 74 8.68 1.42 4.08
N LEU A 75 7.89 1.15 3.04
CA LEU A 75 7.92 -0.05 2.23
C LEU A 75 8.50 0.26 0.85
N TYR A 76 9.69 -0.25 0.57
CA TYR A 76 10.40 -0.07 -0.70
C TYR A 76 10.27 -1.34 -1.55
N GLY A 77 9.61 -1.22 -2.70
CA GLY A 77 9.53 -2.27 -3.70
C GLY A 77 10.87 -2.62 -4.34
N SER A 78 10.87 -3.74 -5.05
CA SER A 78 11.92 -4.23 -5.94
C SER A 78 11.41 -4.25 -7.38
N ALA A 79 12.24 -4.69 -8.32
CA ALA A 79 11.73 -5.02 -9.64
C ALA A 79 10.94 -6.33 -9.56
N GLY A 80 9.85 -6.42 -10.30
CA GLY A 80 8.92 -7.55 -10.25
C GLY A 80 7.65 -7.20 -9.49
N ASN A 81 6.64 -8.06 -9.63
CA ASN A 81 5.30 -7.78 -9.14
C ASN A 81 5.20 -7.87 -7.61
N ASP A 82 5.21 -6.74 -6.93
CA ASP A 82 5.19 -6.66 -5.48
C ASP A 82 3.77 -6.56 -4.90
N THR A 83 3.64 -6.95 -3.64
CA THR A 83 2.39 -6.96 -2.89
C THR A 83 2.59 -6.25 -1.56
N TYR A 84 1.86 -5.16 -1.38
CA TYR A 84 1.87 -4.35 -0.17
C TYR A 84 0.62 -4.61 0.65
N VAL A 85 0.77 -4.99 1.90
CA VAL A 85 -0.36 -5.30 2.80
C VAL A 85 -0.67 -4.09 3.68
N PHE A 86 -1.95 -3.74 3.80
CA PHE A 86 -2.39 -2.66 4.69
C PHE A 86 -3.70 -3.01 5.40
N ASN A 87 -3.70 -2.98 6.73
CA ASN A 87 -4.85 -3.33 7.56
C ASN A 87 -5.14 -2.26 8.64
N ALA A 88 -6.17 -2.49 9.45
CA ALA A 88 -6.54 -1.59 10.55
C ALA A 88 -5.48 -1.57 11.65
N GLY A 89 -5.18 -0.38 12.14
CA GLY A 89 -4.16 -0.14 13.14
C GLY A 89 -2.73 -0.18 12.59
N TYR A 90 -2.56 -0.20 11.28
CA TYR A 90 -1.23 -0.16 10.65
C TYR A 90 -0.57 1.22 10.76
N GLY A 91 -1.36 2.27 11.03
CA GLY A 91 -0.86 3.64 11.17
C GLY A 91 -0.63 4.31 9.82
N GLN A 92 0.45 5.07 9.68
CA GLN A 92 0.70 5.92 8.50
C GLN A 92 1.89 5.40 7.69
N ASP A 93 1.61 4.52 6.74
CA ASP A 93 2.62 3.84 5.95
C ASP A 93 2.90 4.57 4.64
N THR A 94 4.12 4.40 4.13
CA THR A 94 4.56 4.94 2.86
C THR A 94 5.12 3.85 1.96
N ILE A 95 4.52 3.67 0.79
CA ILE A 95 5.06 2.86 -0.29
C ILE A 95 5.94 3.73 -1.19
N VAL A 96 7.15 3.24 -1.45
CA VAL A 96 8.09 3.79 -2.44
C VAL A 96 8.38 2.71 -3.47
N ASP A 97 7.63 2.74 -4.55
CA ASP A 97 7.87 1.89 -5.71
C ASP A 97 8.33 2.74 -6.89
N ASN A 98 9.56 2.51 -7.36
CA ASN A 98 10.16 3.26 -8.45
C ASN A 98 10.51 2.36 -9.65
N HIS A 99 9.95 1.15 -9.70
CA HIS A 99 10.13 0.23 -10.81
C HIS A 99 8.95 0.37 -11.78
N SER A 100 9.20 0.10 -13.07
CA SER A 100 8.21 0.33 -14.12
C SER A 100 7.96 -0.95 -14.89
N GLY A 101 6.70 -1.25 -15.18
CA GLY A 101 6.31 -2.43 -15.96
C GLY A 101 6.01 -3.67 -15.12
N ASP A 102 6.03 -3.51 -13.79
CA ASP A 102 5.59 -4.51 -12.83
C ASP A 102 4.06 -4.46 -12.68
N ALA A 103 3.50 -5.50 -12.07
CA ALA A 103 2.06 -5.60 -11.77
C ALA A 103 1.86 -5.61 -10.25
N ASP A 104 2.15 -4.47 -9.66
CA ASP A 104 2.15 -4.24 -8.22
C ASP A 104 0.74 -4.10 -7.69
N LYS A 105 0.56 -4.51 -6.44
CA LYS A 105 -0.74 -4.48 -5.80
C LYS A 105 -0.71 -4.11 -4.34
N ILE A 106 -1.79 -3.47 -3.92
CA ILE A 106 -2.12 -3.29 -2.51
C ILE A 106 -3.18 -4.34 -2.13
N GLU A 107 -2.96 -5.08 -1.06
CA GLU A 107 -3.95 -5.94 -0.41
C GLU A 107 -4.47 -5.20 0.83
N ALA A 108 -5.59 -4.50 0.67
CA ALA A 108 -6.22 -3.75 1.76
C ALA A 108 -7.23 -4.64 2.49
N GLY A 109 -7.06 -4.82 3.80
CA GLY A 109 -7.94 -5.61 4.65
C GLY A 109 -9.31 -4.99 4.96
N PHE A 110 -9.82 -4.14 4.06
CA PHE A 110 -11.03 -3.34 4.27
C PHE A 110 -12.06 -3.49 3.17
N ASP A 111 -13.31 -3.24 3.55
CA ASP A 111 -14.40 -3.07 2.60
C ASP A 111 -14.18 -1.77 1.79
N PRO A 112 -14.48 -1.76 0.47
CA PRO A 112 -14.29 -0.57 -0.36
C PRO A 112 -15.00 0.67 0.17
N LEU A 113 -16.15 0.53 0.84
CA LEU A 113 -16.91 1.62 1.45
C LEU A 113 -16.10 2.40 2.48
N SER A 114 -15.15 1.75 3.15
CA SER A 114 -14.34 2.37 4.21
C SER A 114 -13.09 3.07 3.67
N LEU A 115 -12.76 2.88 2.38
CA LEU A 115 -11.56 3.41 1.75
C LEU A 115 -11.82 4.80 1.15
N ILE A 116 -11.00 5.77 1.54
CA ILE A 116 -11.06 7.15 1.05
C ILE A 116 -9.78 7.45 0.28
N PHE A 117 -9.89 7.67 -1.03
CA PHE A 117 -8.77 8.02 -1.90
C PHE A 117 -8.66 9.53 -2.06
N LYS A 118 -7.45 10.05 -1.97
CA LYS A 118 -7.13 11.46 -2.19
C LYS A 118 -5.83 11.58 -2.96
N ARG A 119 -5.74 12.65 -3.75
CA ARG A 119 -4.46 13.09 -4.32
C ARG A 119 -3.85 14.14 -3.41
N ALA A 120 -2.63 13.90 -2.94
CA ALA A 120 -1.85 14.85 -2.16
C ALA A 120 -0.56 15.21 -2.92
N GLN A 121 -0.52 16.39 -3.53
CA GLN A 121 0.57 16.82 -4.42
C GLN A 121 0.83 15.79 -5.54
N ASN A 122 1.94 15.05 -5.44
CA ASN A 122 2.38 14.02 -6.37
C ASN A 122 2.10 12.58 -5.89
N ASN A 123 1.54 12.43 -4.69
CA ASN A 123 1.24 11.15 -4.06
C ASN A 123 -0.25 10.81 -4.18
N MET A 124 -0.55 9.51 -4.05
CA MET A 124 -1.89 9.01 -3.79
C MET A 124 -1.96 8.59 -2.32
N ASP A 125 -2.95 9.12 -1.60
CA ASP A 125 -3.21 8.77 -0.22
C ASP A 125 -4.50 7.94 -0.16
N MET A 126 -4.45 6.79 0.51
CA MET A 126 -5.59 5.97 0.85
C MET A 126 -5.80 6.01 2.36
N HIS A 127 -6.96 6.45 2.80
CA HIS A 127 -7.31 6.62 4.21
C HIS A 127 -8.47 5.70 4.61
N ILE A 128 -8.46 5.21 5.84
CA ILE A 128 -9.56 4.39 6.38
C ILE A 128 -10.51 5.28 7.19
N ALA A 129 -11.75 5.40 6.74
CA ALA A 129 -12.79 6.23 7.37
C ALA A 129 -12.93 5.92 8.87
N GLY A 130 -12.98 6.97 9.71
CA GLY A 130 -13.09 6.83 11.16
C GLY A 130 -11.81 6.40 11.89
N SER A 131 -10.65 6.42 11.23
CA SER A 131 -9.35 6.08 11.84
C SER A 131 -8.29 7.16 11.59
N THR A 132 -7.06 6.93 12.02
CA THR A 132 -5.88 7.71 11.58
C THR A 132 -5.05 6.97 10.54
N ASP A 133 -5.43 5.74 10.18
CA ASP A 133 -4.67 4.87 9.30
C ASP A 133 -4.64 5.47 7.88
N THR A 134 -3.46 5.59 7.32
CA THR A 134 -3.23 6.11 5.97
C THR A 134 -2.13 5.34 5.28
N LEU A 135 -2.33 4.99 4.02
CA LEU A 135 -1.30 4.45 3.14
C LEU A 135 -0.99 5.49 2.06
N THR A 136 0.25 5.93 1.98
CA THR A 136 0.73 6.87 0.97
C THR A 136 1.53 6.13 -0.10
N VAL A 137 1.10 6.19 -1.36
CA VAL A 137 1.93 5.75 -2.49
C VAL A 137 2.67 6.95 -3.06
N LYS A 138 3.98 6.98 -2.84
CA LYS A 138 4.84 8.10 -3.20
C LYS A 138 4.97 8.24 -4.72
N ASP A 139 4.89 9.47 -5.20
CA ASP A 139 5.14 9.82 -6.60
C ASP A 139 4.21 9.11 -7.61
N TRP A 140 3.03 8.63 -7.17
CA TRP A 140 1.97 8.06 -8.01
C TRP A 140 1.63 8.90 -9.26
N TYR A 141 1.67 10.23 -9.11
CA TYR A 141 1.34 11.19 -10.16
C TYR A 141 2.55 11.73 -10.91
N SER A 142 3.75 11.22 -10.62
CA SER A 142 4.98 11.61 -11.31
C SER A 142 4.91 11.24 -12.78
N SER A 143 5.40 12.12 -13.65
CA SER A 143 5.60 11.81 -15.06
C SER A 143 6.96 11.17 -15.34
N ALA A 144 7.85 11.12 -14.34
CA ALA A 144 9.20 10.56 -14.51
C ALA A 144 9.19 9.03 -14.52
N ASN A 145 8.29 8.41 -13.77
CA ASN A 145 8.23 6.97 -13.53
C ASN A 145 6.76 6.49 -13.50
N ASN A 146 6.53 5.19 -13.67
CA ASN A 146 5.20 4.58 -13.48
C ASN A 146 5.06 3.96 -12.09
N ASN A 147 5.09 4.79 -11.05
CA ASN A 147 5.03 4.37 -9.64
C ASN A 147 3.61 3.98 -9.17
N LYS A 148 2.73 3.64 -10.11
CA LYS A 148 1.33 3.38 -9.81
C LYS A 148 1.19 1.91 -9.48
N MET A 149 0.43 1.61 -8.45
CA MET A 149 -0.04 0.25 -8.23
C MET A 149 -1.06 -0.10 -9.31
N GLU A 150 -0.88 -1.24 -9.97
CA GLU A 150 -1.79 -1.72 -11.00
C GLU A 150 -3.16 -2.06 -10.41
N THR A 151 -3.19 -2.61 -9.19
CA THR A 151 -4.43 -3.04 -8.54
C THR A 151 -4.43 -2.76 -7.05
N ILE A 152 -5.59 -2.36 -6.52
CA ILE A 152 -5.87 -2.29 -5.09
C ILE A 152 -7.00 -3.27 -4.79
N ASN A 153 -6.68 -4.33 -4.08
CA ASN A 153 -7.63 -5.36 -3.67
C ASN A 153 -8.23 -5.00 -2.31
N SER A 154 -9.51 -5.28 -2.17
CA SER A 154 -10.28 -5.11 -0.95
C SER A 154 -10.47 -6.45 -0.22
N ARG A 155 -10.86 -6.40 1.04
CA ARG A 155 -11.20 -7.57 1.86
C ARG A 155 -12.28 -8.46 1.26
N ASP A 156 -13.24 -7.88 0.54
CA ASP A 156 -14.32 -8.62 -0.12
C ASP A 156 -13.89 -9.29 -1.45
N GLY A 157 -12.61 -9.12 -1.84
CA GLY A 157 -12.03 -9.63 -3.07
C GLY A 157 -12.28 -8.75 -4.29
N SER A 158 -13.02 -7.64 -4.16
CA SER A 158 -13.13 -6.66 -5.23
C SER A 158 -11.82 -5.91 -5.45
N ALA A 159 -11.64 -5.41 -6.66
CA ALA A 159 -10.40 -4.78 -7.10
C ALA A 159 -10.65 -3.42 -7.76
N LEU A 160 -9.91 -2.40 -7.33
CA LEU A 160 -9.82 -1.12 -8.01
C LEU A 160 -8.56 -1.11 -8.87
N LEU A 161 -8.70 -0.86 -10.18
CA LEU A 161 -7.54 -0.73 -11.05
C LEU A 161 -6.87 0.63 -10.83
N GLY A 162 -5.54 0.68 -10.89
CA GLY A 162 -4.77 1.93 -10.77
C GLY A 162 -5.20 2.99 -11.80
N SER A 163 -5.65 2.56 -12.97
CA SER A 163 -6.20 3.42 -14.02
C SER A 163 -7.53 4.09 -13.64
N GLN A 164 -8.28 3.54 -12.68
CA GLN A 164 -9.59 4.02 -12.23
C GLN A 164 -9.50 4.95 -11.02
N VAL A 165 -8.38 4.95 -10.27
CA VAL A 165 -8.21 5.72 -9.03
C VAL A 165 -8.57 7.21 -9.21
N ASN A 166 -8.14 7.84 -10.31
CA ASN A 166 -8.46 9.24 -10.55
C ASN A 166 -9.94 9.51 -10.83
N GLN A 167 -10.60 8.58 -11.53
CA GLN A 167 -12.02 8.72 -11.83
C GLN A 167 -12.83 8.55 -10.54
N LEU A 168 -12.43 7.63 -9.66
CA LEU A 168 -13.01 7.47 -8.34
C LEU A 168 -12.83 8.74 -7.50
N ILE A 169 -11.61 9.30 -7.40
CA ILE A 169 -11.35 10.55 -6.67
C ILE A 169 -12.24 11.70 -7.18
N GLN A 170 -12.41 11.82 -8.50
CA GLN A 170 -13.28 12.83 -9.11
C GLN A 170 -14.77 12.59 -8.80
N ALA A 171 -15.22 11.34 -8.83
CA ALA A 171 -16.59 10.98 -8.47
C ALA A 171 -16.88 11.28 -7.00
N MET A 172 -15.94 10.97 -6.09
CA MET A 172 -16.04 11.30 -4.67
C MET A 172 -16.17 12.82 -4.46
N ALA A 173 -15.34 13.61 -5.14
CA ALA A 173 -15.38 15.07 -5.07
C ALA A 173 -16.68 15.64 -5.64
N THR A 174 -17.18 15.08 -6.75
CA THR A 174 -18.44 15.50 -7.38
C THR A 174 -19.63 15.19 -6.49
N PHE A 175 -19.72 13.96 -5.96
CA PHE A 175 -20.75 13.57 -5.01
C PHE A 175 -20.76 14.48 -3.78
N SER A 176 -19.59 14.76 -3.21
CA SER A 176 -19.43 15.66 -2.06
C SER A 176 -20.02 17.04 -2.36
N LYS A 177 -19.69 17.60 -3.52
CA LYS A 177 -20.19 18.91 -3.98
C LYS A 177 -21.70 18.92 -4.19
N ASP A 178 -22.23 17.91 -4.88
CA ASP A 178 -23.65 17.86 -5.26
C ASP A 178 -24.57 17.59 -4.06
N ASN A 179 -24.04 17.02 -2.98
CA ASN A 179 -24.78 16.74 -1.75
C ASN A 179 -24.49 17.77 -0.64
N GLY A 180 -24.31 19.04 -1.00
CA GLY A 180 -24.20 20.14 -0.04
C GLY A 180 -22.79 20.40 0.48
N SER A 181 -21.75 20.02 -0.27
CA SER A 181 -20.33 20.15 0.11
C SER A 181 -19.97 19.40 1.40
N ILE A 182 -20.62 18.26 1.65
CA ILE A 182 -20.27 17.36 2.75
C ILE A 182 -18.89 16.72 2.49
N SER A 183 -18.17 16.34 3.54
CA SER A 183 -16.96 15.54 3.36
C SER A 183 -17.34 14.13 2.88
N TRP A 184 -16.40 13.42 2.24
CA TRP A 184 -16.63 12.03 1.86
C TRP A 184 -16.86 11.12 3.07
N GLU A 185 -16.22 11.43 4.20
CA GLU A 185 -16.43 10.71 5.46
C GLU A 185 -17.85 10.93 6.00
N GLN A 186 -18.37 12.16 5.94
CA GLN A 186 -19.76 12.46 6.26
C GLN A 186 -20.72 11.73 5.31
N ALA A 187 -20.38 11.64 4.01
CA ALA A 187 -21.15 10.89 3.04
C ALA A 187 -21.23 9.38 3.38
N ILE A 188 -20.11 8.78 3.80
CA ILE A 188 -20.08 7.38 4.25
C ILE A 188 -21.01 7.19 5.46
N ALA A 189 -21.00 8.12 6.42
CA ALA A 189 -21.81 8.04 7.63
C ALA A 189 -23.31 8.26 7.36
N ASP A 190 -23.66 9.29 6.60
CA ASP A 190 -25.05 9.73 6.44
C ASP A 190 -25.77 9.06 5.27
N ARG A 191 -25.02 8.60 4.25
CA ARG A 191 -25.55 8.12 2.96
C ARG A 191 -24.80 6.89 2.42
N PRO A 192 -24.64 5.82 3.21
CA PRO A 192 -23.81 4.68 2.83
C PRO A 192 -24.27 3.98 1.53
N ASP A 193 -25.56 3.95 1.23
CA ASP A 193 -26.07 3.29 0.01
C ASP A 193 -25.78 4.09 -1.28
N ASP A 194 -25.87 5.42 -1.21
CA ASP A 194 -25.48 6.30 -2.31
C ASP A 194 -23.96 6.18 -2.56
N VAL A 195 -23.17 6.16 -1.49
CA VAL A 195 -21.72 5.99 -1.57
C VAL A 195 -21.34 4.64 -2.17
N ARG A 196 -21.98 3.54 -1.74
CA ARG A 196 -21.79 2.22 -2.35
C ARG A 196 -22.04 2.23 -3.85
N THR A 197 -23.07 2.96 -4.30
CA THR A 197 -23.38 3.10 -5.73
C THR A 197 -22.25 3.79 -6.48
N VAL A 198 -21.66 4.86 -5.92
CA VAL A 198 -20.50 5.54 -6.51
C VAL A 198 -19.30 4.59 -6.59
N ILE A 199 -18.98 3.89 -5.51
CA ILE A 199 -17.82 3.00 -5.41
C ILE A 199 -17.95 1.80 -6.37
N ALA A 200 -19.13 1.17 -6.44
CA ALA A 200 -19.39 0.01 -7.29
C ALA A 200 -19.24 0.30 -8.80
N ALA A 201 -19.25 1.57 -9.22
CA ALA A 201 -18.99 1.93 -10.62
C ALA A 201 -17.50 1.79 -11.01
N TYR A 202 -16.59 1.71 -10.03
CA TYR A 202 -15.14 1.66 -10.25
C TYR A 202 -14.53 0.33 -9.79
N TRP A 203 -14.99 -0.21 -8.68
CA TRP A 203 -14.49 -1.48 -8.16
C TRP A 203 -15.02 -2.66 -8.98
N GLN A 204 -14.10 -3.50 -9.46
CA GLN A 204 -14.42 -4.74 -10.14
C GLN A 204 -14.82 -5.79 -9.10
N PRO A 205 -15.92 -6.55 -9.30
CA PRO A 205 -16.29 -7.62 -8.38
C PRO A 205 -15.19 -8.68 -8.24
N ALA A 206 -15.20 -9.39 -7.11
CA ALA A 206 -14.36 -10.56 -6.93
C ALA A 206 -14.58 -11.56 -8.08
N ALA A 207 -13.48 -12.12 -8.61
CA ALA A 207 -13.50 -13.10 -9.68
C ALA A 207 -13.99 -14.49 -9.22
#